data_AF-A0A2S6RDZ1-F1
#
_entry.id   AF-A0A2S6RDZ1-F1
#
_cell.length_a   1.000
_cell.length_b   1.000
_cell.length_c   1.000
_cell.angle_alpha   90.00
_cell.angle_beta   90.00
_cell.angle_gamma   90.00
#
_symmetry.space_group_name_H-M   'P 1'
#
loop_
_entity.id
_entity.type
_entity.pdbx_description
1 polymer ?
#
loop_
_entity_poly.entity_id
_entity_poly.type
_entity_poly.pdbx_seq_one_letter_code
_entity_poly.pdbx_strand_id
1 'polypeptide(L)'
;MFMAYSINKVTLVGNVGNDPEVKTFQNGNKVVNLSLATSERWKDKESGEIKSNTEWHRIAIFNVLLADIAEKYIKKGAKIYLEGQLQTRKWQDSNGVDKYTTEVVVQNYRGELVLLDRSNDNNSLGNYEDQNKSSKSSKETSNKEITNELDSLEDDIPF
;
A
#
# COMPACT_ATOMS: atom_id res chain seq x y z
N MET A 1 35.98 -22.90 7.29
CA MET A 1 34.93 -21.98 7.76
C MET A 1 33.63 -22.40 7.10
N PHE A 2 32.79 -23.16 7.80
CA PHE A 2 31.50 -23.59 7.28
C PHE A 2 30.53 -22.42 7.33
N MET A 3 30.22 -21.82 6.18
CA MET A 3 29.08 -20.91 6.06
C MET A 3 27.81 -21.76 6.06
N ALA A 4 26.92 -21.53 7.03
CA ALA A 4 25.60 -22.14 7.03
C ALA A 4 24.75 -21.50 5.90
N TYR A 5 24.36 -22.29 4.91
CA TYR A 5 23.47 -21.90 3.81
C TYR A 5 22.00 -22.10 4.22
N SER A 6 21.49 -21.28 5.14
CA SER A 6 20.04 -21.16 5.32
C SER A 6 19.53 -19.91 4.63
N ILE A 7 18.34 -20.00 4.04
CA ILE A 7 17.66 -18.86 3.41
C ILE A 7 16.52 -18.45 4.32
N ASN A 8 16.55 -17.21 4.77
CA ASN A 8 15.43 -16.54 5.41
C ASN A 8 15.10 -15.32 4.54
N LYS A 9 14.01 -15.42 3.79
CA LYS A 9 13.48 -14.38 2.91
C LYS A 9 11.96 -14.36 3.06
N VAL A 10 11.43 -13.16 3.24
CA VAL A 10 10.00 -12.86 3.21
C VAL A 10 9.77 -11.89 2.07
N THR A 11 8.82 -12.20 1.20
CA THR A 11 8.39 -11.33 0.10
C THR A 11 6.90 -11.08 0.23
N LEU A 12 6.52 -9.80 0.31
CA LEU A 12 5.13 -9.39 0.52
C LEU A 12 4.73 -8.33 -0.50
N VAL A 13 3.49 -8.44 -0.97
CA VAL A 13 2.79 -7.37 -1.67
C VAL A 13 1.49 -7.13 -0.93
N GLY A 14 1.29 -5.92 -0.44
CA GLY A 14 0.16 -5.62 0.42
C GLY A 14 -0.15 -4.14 0.53
N ASN A 15 -1.14 -3.84 1.35
CA ASN A 15 -1.58 -2.47 1.62
C ASN A 15 -1.22 -2.07 3.05
N VAL A 16 -0.67 -0.87 3.21
CA VAL A 16 -0.21 -0.36 4.50
C VAL A 16 -1.42 0.00 5.39
N GLY A 17 -1.45 -0.50 6.63
CA GLY A 17 -2.61 -0.35 7.53
C GLY A 17 -2.69 0.99 8.27
N ASN A 18 -1.54 1.60 8.52
CA ASN A 18 -1.38 2.83 9.28
C ASN A 18 -0.23 3.66 8.73
N ASP A 19 -0.22 4.95 8.99
CA ASP A 19 0.93 5.78 8.60
C ASP A 19 2.22 5.25 9.26
N PRO A 20 3.37 5.31 8.55
CA PRO A 20 4.62 4.80 9.08
C PRO A 20 5.02 5.46 10.40
N GLU A 21 5.34 4.65 11.41
CA GLU A 21 5.86 5.12 12.69
C GLU A 21 7.38 5.21 12.63
N VAL A 22 7.93 6.42 12.80
CA VAL A 22 9.37 6.67 12.74
C VAL A 22 9.92 6.79 14.15
N LYS A 23 10.98 6.03 14.46
CA LYS A 23 11.73 6.15 15.71
C LYS A 23 13.18 6.44 15.40
N THR A 24 13.68 7.57 15.91
CA THR A 24 15.06 8.00 15.74
C THR A 24 15.88 7.62 16.97
N PHE A 25 17.05 7.03 16.74
CA PHE A 25 18.00 6.64 17.77
C PHE A 25 19.02 7.77 18.01
N GLN A 26 19.68 7.74 19.17
CA GLN A 26 20.67 8.76 19.56
C GLN A 26 21.88 8.86 18.61
N ASN A 27 22.17 7.79 17.86
CA ASN A 27 23.24 7.76 16.87
C ASN A 27 22.83 8.36 15.50
N GLY A 28 21.62 8.92 15.38
CA GLY A 28 21.10 9.50 14.14
C GLY A 28 20.46 8.50 13.18
N ASN A 29 20.57 7.19 13.43
CA ASN A 29 19.82 6.19 12.67
C ASN A 29 18.35 6.25 13.05
N LYS A 30 17.47 5.81 12.14
CA LYS A 30 16.05 5.64 12.42
C LYS A 30 15.56 4.27 12.02
N VAL A 31 14.49 3.83 12.66
CA VAL A 31 13.70 2.67 12.26
C VAL A 31 12.31 3.14 11.88
N VAL A 32 11.77 2.56 10.81
CA VAL A 32 10.39 2.78 10.39
C VAL A 32 9.59 1.50 10.64
N ASN A 33 8.52 1.62 11.43
CA ASN A 33 7.59 0.54 11.71
C ASN A 33 6.29 0.75 10.92
N LEU A 34 5.80 -0.32 10.30
CA LEU A 34 4.54 -0.30 9.55
C LEU A 34 3.79 -1.63 9.66
N SER A 35 2.47 -1.57 9.52
CA SER A 35 1.64 -2.76 9.36
C SER A 35 1.27 -2.95 7.89
N LEU A 36 1.34 -4.20 7.41
CA LEU A 36 1.03 -4.54 6.03
C LEU A 36 -0.03 -5.65 5.98
N ALA A 37 -1.16 -5.36 5.34
CA ALA A 37 -2.22 -6.32 5.10
C ALA A 37 -1.97 -7.09 3.80
N THR A 38 -2.07 -8.42 3.86
CA THR A 38 -2.26 -9.27 2.67
C THR A 38 -3.58 -10.02 2.82
N SER A 39 -4.30 -10.21 1.71
CA SER A 39 -5.61 -10.86 1.74
C SER A 39 -5.70 -11.98 0.72
N GLU A 40 -6.24 -13.12 1.15
CA GLU A 40 -6.57 -14.25 0.29
C GLU A 40 -8.09 -14.35 0.16
N ARG A 41 -8.60 -14.66 -1.04
CA ARG A 41 -10.03 -14.92 -1.30
C ARG A 41 -10.17 -16.32 -1.89
N TRP A 42 -11.06 -17.12 -1.33
CA TRP A 42 -11.34 -18.47 -1.81
C TRP A 42 -12.84 -18.78 -1.73
N LYS A 43 -13.29 -19.71 -2.57
CA LYS A 43 -14.66 -20.24 -2.51
C LYS A 43 -14.70 -21.42 -1.55
N ASP A 44 -15.56 -21.36 -0.55
CA ASP A 44 -15.80 -22.46 0.37
C ASP A 44 -16.44 -23.64 -0.36
N LYS A 45 -15.91 -24.85 -0.14
CA LYS A 45 -16.37 -26.05 -0.87
C LYS A 45 -17.70 -26.58 -0.37
N GLU A 46 -18.06 -26.32 0.89
CA GLU A 46 -19.28 -26.82 1.51
C GLU A 46 -20.43 -25.83 1.31
N SER A 47 -20.21 -24.54 1.58
CA SER A 47 -21.25 -23.51 1.45
C SER A 47 -21.34 -22.89 0.06
N GLY A 48 -20.28 -22.96 -0.74
CA GLY A 48 -20.19 -22.26 -2.02
C GLY A 48 -19.99 -20.74 -1.92
N GLU A 49 -19.83 -20.20 -0.70
CA GLU A 49 -19.64 -18.78 -0.45
C GLU A 49 -18.19 -18.34 -0.71
N ILE A 50 -18.00 -17.08 -1.10
CA ILE A 50 -16.66 -16.50 -1.20
C ILE A 50 -16.24 -16.00 0.18
N LYS A 51 -15.19 -16.60 0.73
CA LYS A 51 -14.56 -16.18 1.99
C LYS A 51 -13.29 -15.38 1.70
N SER A 52 -12.92 -14.51 2.65
CA SER A 52 -11.68 -13.75 2.60
C SER A 52 -10.97 -13.80 3.95
N ASN A 53 -9.65 -14.01 3.94
CA ASN A 53 -8.80 -13.92 5.12
C ASN A 53 -7.76 -12.83 4.91
N THR A 54 -7.53 -12.01 5.93
CA THR A 54 -6.53 -10.95 5.89
C THR A 54 -5.51 -11.15 6.99
N GLU A 55 -4.24 -11.21 6.62
CA GLU A 55 -3.11 -11.36 7.52
C GLU A 55 -2.38 -10.03 7.70
N TRP A 56 -1.99 -9.72 8.94
CA TRP A 56 -1.35 -8.46 9.30
C TRP A 56 0.11 -8.68 9.67
N HIS A 57 1.00 -8.16 8.83
CA HIS A 57 2.44 -8.31 8.98
C HIS A 57 3.02 -7.09 9.69
N ARG A 58 3.81 -7.33 10.73
CA ARG A 58 4.59 -6.29 11.41
C ARG A 58 5.92 -6.14 10.69
N ILE A 59 6.20 -4.94 10.19
CA ILE A 59 7.41 -4.64 9.44
C ILE A 59 8.28 -3.68 10.24
N ALA A 60 9.59 -3.94 10.29
CA ALA A 60 10.59 -3.06 10.88
C ALA A 60 11.72 -2.79 9.88
N ILE A 61 11.84 -1.55 9.41
CA ILE A 61 12.82 -1.13 8.42
C ILE A 61 13.96 -0.40 9.13
N PHE A 62 15.10 -1.08 9.26
CA PHE A 62 16.35 -0.50 9.78
C PHE A 62 17.26 0.01 8.66
N ASN A 63 17.04 -0.45 7.42
CA ASN A 63 17.77 0.03 6.26
C ASN A 63 17.58 1.54 6.09
N VAL A 64 18.64 2.32 6.27
CA VAL A 64 18.58 3.80 6.29
C VAL A 64 17.93 4.38 5.03
N LEU A 65 18.30 3.88 3.85
CA LEU A 65 17.77 4.38 2.58
C LEU A 65 16.28 4.04 2.41
N LEU A 66 15.90 2.81 2.77
CA LEU A 66 14.50 2.38 2.66
C LEU A 66 13.63 3.03 3.74
N ALA A 67 14.19 3.32 4.91
CA ALA A 67 13.54 4.08 5.97
C ALA A 67 13.26 5.53 5.54
N ASP A 68 14.21 6.18 4.85
CA ASP A 68 13.99 7.51 4.25
C ASP A 68 12.86 7.50 3.21
N ILE A 69 12.83 6.48 2.36
CA ILE A 69 11.77 6.32 1.34
C ILE A 69 10.42 6.06 2.02
N ALA A 70 10.38 5.17 3.00
CA ALA A 70 9.16 4.81 3.70
C ALA A 70 8.57 6.02 4.44
N GLU A 71 9.37 6.78 5.18
CA GLU A 71 8.89 7.98 5.88
C GLU A 71 8.33 9.03 4.92
N LYS A 72 9.03 9.28 3.79
CA LYS A 72 8.67 10.35 2.86
C LYS A 72 7.45 10.02 2.01
N TYR A 73 7.33 8.79 1.54
CA TYR A 73 6.40 8.44 0.47
C TYR A 73 5.30 7.46 0.87
N ILE A 74 5.46 6.69 1.95
CA ILE A 74 4.42 5.74 2.37
C ILE A 74 3.42 6.46 3.28
N LYS A 75 2.14 6.22 2.99
CA LYS A 75 1.00 6.62 3.81
C LYS A 75 0.08 5.43 4.04
N LYS A 76 -0.84 5.55 5.00
CA LYS A 76 -1.92 4.59 5.18
C LYS A 76 -2.62 4.31 3.84
N GLY A 77 -2.86 3.04 3.57
CA GLY A 77 -3.51 2.55 2.35
C GLY A 77 -2.54 2.28 1.19
N ALA A 78 -1.30 2.78 1.26
CA ALA A 78 -0.35 2.64 0.17
C ALA A 78 -0.09 1.17 -0.18
N LYS A 79 -0.03 0.84 -1.48
CA LYS A 79 0.35 -0.49 -1.95
C LYS A 79 1.85 -0.56 -2.12
N ILE A 80 2.49 -1.53 -1.47
CA ILE A 80 3.93 -1.72 -1.53
C ILE A 80 4.30 -3.17 -1.78
N TYR A 81 5.44 -3.36 -2.44
CA TYR A 81 6.21 -4.60 -2.43
C TYR A 81 7.34 -4.45 -1.41
N LEU A 82 7.61 -5.51 -0.66
CA LEU A 82 8.63 -5.53 0.40
C LEU A 82 9.34 -6.89 0.43
N GLU A 83 10.66 -6.87 0.49
CA GLU A 83 11.49 -8.01 0.88
C GLU A 83 12.20 -7.78 2.21
N GLY A 84 12.16 -8.78 3.09
CA GLY A 84 12.85 -8.78 4.37
C GLY A 84 13.14 -10.18 4.88
N GLN A 85 13.30 -10.31 6.19
CA GLN A 85 13.58 -11.59 6.87
C GLN A 85 12.70 -11.72 8.11
N LEU A 86 12.24 -12.94 8.44
CA LEU A 86 11.55 -13.15 9.71
C LEU A 86 12.54 -13.06 10.87
N GLN A 87 12.22 -12.25 11.87
CA GLN A 87 12.91 -12.23 13.15
C GLN A 87 11.89 -12.29 14.28
N THR A 88 12.11 -13.19 15.24
CA THR A 88 11.32 -13.26 16.47
C THR A 88 12.17 -12.77 17.61
N ARG A 89 11.74 -11.69 18.28
CA ARG A 89 12.39 -11.19 19.49
C ARG A 89 11.61 -11.57 20.74
N LYS A 90 12.36 -11.88 21.80
CA LYS A 90 11.84 -12.09 23.14
C LYS A 90 11.95 -10.79 23.94
N TRP A 91 10.89 -10.40 24.63
CA TRP A 91 10.89 -9.24 25.53
C TRP A 91 10.01 -9.56 26.74
N GLN A 92 10.26 -8.89 27.87
CA GLN A 92 9.44 -9.06 29.07
C GLN A 92 8.46 -7.91 29.20
N ASP A 93 7.21 -8.25 29.53
CA ASP A 93 6.22 -7.23 29.87
C ASP A 93 6.45 -6.66 31.29
N SER A 94 5.65 -5.67 31.68
CA SER A 94 5.77 -5.01 32.99
C SER A 94 5.54 -5.96 34.18
N ASN A 95 4.96 -7.14 33.96
CA ASN A 95 4.73 -8.16 34.97
C ASN A 95 5.85 -9.22 34.99
N GLY A 96 6.91 -9.05 34.19
CA GLY A 96 8.02 -9.99 34.06
C GLY A 96 7.72 -11.22 33.22
N VAL A 97 6.59 -11.25 32.49
CA VAL A 97 6.23 -12.39 31.64
C VAL A 97 6.93 -12.28 30.29
N ASP A 98 7.57 -13.36 29.88
CA ASP A 98 8.20 -13.47 28.57
C ASP A 98 7.17 -13.44 27.43
N LYS A 99 7.35 -12.51 26.50
CA LYS A 99 6.57 -12.34 25.27
C LYS A 99 7.46 -12.50 24.05
N TYR A 100 6.87 -13.00 22.98
CA TYR A 100 7.53 -13.16 21.70
C TYR A 100 6.82 -12.30 20.66
N THR A 101 7.60 -11.64 19.80
CA THR A 101 7.05 -10.87 18.69
C THR A 101 7.84 -11.21 17.44
N THR A 102 7.12 -11.69 16.43
CA THR A 102 7.66 -11.98 15.10
C THR A 102 7.42 -10.80 14.19
N GLU A 103 8.47 -10.35 13.52
CA GLU A 103 8.49 -9.18 12.64
C GLU A 103 9.21 -9.54 11.34
N VAL A 104 8.82 -8.90 10.25
CA VAL A 104 9.58 -8.89 9.01
C VAL A 104 10.54 -7.72 9.09
N VAL A 105 11.83 -8.04 9.18
CA VAL A 105 12.88 -7.05 9.41
C VAL A 105 13.67 -6.81 8.14
N VAL A 106 13.82 -5.54 7.78
CA VAL A 106 14.63 -5.07 6.66
C VAL A 106 15.90 -4.44 7.24
N GLN A 107 16.95 -5.26 7.35
CA GLN A 107 18.25 -4.88 7.91
C GLN A 107 19.02 -3.96 6.95
N ASN A 108 20.01 -3.23 7.49
CA ASN A 108 20.94 -2.45 6.68
C ASN A 108 21.60 -3.31 5.59
N TYR A 109 21.75 -2.73 4.40
CA TYR A 109 22.33 -3.37 3.20
C TYR A 109 21.58 -4.63 2.72
N ARG A 110 20.33 -4.84 3.16
CA ARG A 110 19.47 -5.96 2.76
C ARG A 110 18.04 -5.48 2.47
N GLY A 111 17.29 -6.38 1.83
CA GLY A 111 15.87 -6.22 1.51
C GLY A 111 15.61 -5.26 0.35
N GLU A 112 14.33 -5.11 0.05
CA GLU A 112 13.84 -4.32 -1.07
C GLU A 112 12.50 -3.68 -0.67
N LEU A 113 12.24 -2.48 -1.16
CA LEU A 113 10.96 -1.80 -0.98
C LEU A 113 10.64 -1.08 -2.29
N VAL A 114 9.45 -1.36 -2.82
CA VAL A 114 8.95 -0.73 -4.06
C VAL A 114 7.55 -0.19 -3.79
N LEU A 115 7.35 1.08 -4.10
CA LEU A 115 6.03 1.71 -4.10
C LEU A 115 5.28 1.24 -5.35
N LEU A 116 4.10 0.65 -5.17
CA LEU A 116 3.29 0.14 -6.27
C LEU A 116 2.11 1.05 -6.59
N ASP A 117 1.89 2.09 -5.80
CA ASP A 117 0.89 3.08 -6.11
C ASP A 117 1.31 3.89 -7.34
N ARG A 118 0.40 3.94 -8.32
CA ARG A 118 0.51 4.90 -9.41
C ARG A 118 0.37 6.28 -8.77
N SER A 119 1.42 7.11 -8.85
CA SER A 119 1.31 8.53 -8.54
C SER A 119 0.15 9.08 -9.36
N ASN A 120 -1.00 9.29 -8.71
CA ASN A 120 -2.15 9.91 -9.34
C ASN A 120 -1.90 11.42 -9.28
N ASP A 121 -0.92 11.87 -10.05
CA ASP A 121 -0.50 13.27 -10.17
C ASP A 121 -1.48 14.02 -11.07
N ASN A 122 -2.78 13.89 -10.77
CA ASN A 122 -3.92 14.46 -11.49
C ASN A 122 -4.82 15.25 -10.53
N ASN A 123 -4.23 16.04 -9.63
CA ASN A 123 -4.99 17.03 -8.88
C ASN A 123 -4.22 18.34 -8.67
N SER A 124 -3.78 18.92 -9.78
CA SER A 124 -3.44 20.34 -9.86
C SER A 124 -4.05 20.96 -11.12
N LEU A 125 -5.37 20.98 -11.16
CA LEU A 125 -6.10 22.01 -11.88
C LEU A 125 -7.03 22.66 -10.87
N GLY A 126 -6.62 23.85 -10.41
CA GLY A 126 -7.42 24.68 -9.54
C GLY A 126 -8.77 24.95 -10.16
N ASN A 127 -9.82 24.62 -9.41
CA ASN A 127 -11.14 25.21 -9.56
C ASN A 127 -10.98 26.73 -9.44
N TYR A 128 -10.93 27.42 -10.58
CA TYR A 128 -11.34 28.81 -10.64
C TYR A 128 -12.87 28.81 -10.60
N GLU A 129 -13.41 29.23 -9.46
CA GLU A 129 -14.82 29.55 -9.27
C GLU A 129 -15.24 30.62 -10.28
N ASP A 130 -16.11 30.25 -11.21
CA ASP A 130 -16.77 31.21 -12.09
C ASP A 130 -17.93 31.87 -11.33
N GLN A 131 -17.83 33.18 -11.10
CA GLN A 131 -18.85 33.98 -10.44
C GLN A 131 -20.04 34.19 -11.37
N ASN A 132 -21.09 33.41 -11.07
CA ASN A 132 -22.50 33.75 -11.14
C ASN A 132 -22.83 35.21 -11.54
N LYS A 133 -23.27 35.41 -12.79
CA LYS A 133 -24.09 36.55 -13.20
C LYS A 133 -25.40 36.06 -13.81
N SER A 134 -26.48 36.35 -13.09
CA SER A 134 -27.85 36.14 -13.52
C SER A 134 -28.20 36.93 -14.78
N SER A 135 -28.81 36.26 -15.75
CA SER A 135 -29.80 36.92 -16.61
C SER A 135 -30.80 35.88 -17.12
N LYS A 136 -32.05 36.19 -16.83
CA LYS A 136 -33.28 35.44 -17.08
C LYS A 136 -33.63 35.45 -18.57
N SER A 137 -33.91 34.30 -19.18
CA SER A 137 -34.90 34.19 -20.27
C SER A 137 -35.30 32.73 -20.53
N SER A 138 -36.60 32.56 -20.71
CA SER A 138 -37.40 31.36 -20.98
C SER A 138 -37.20 30.74 -22.37
N LYS A 139 -37.18 29.39 -22.46
CA LYS A 139 -38.04 28.58 -23.36
C LYS A 139 -37.74 27.08 -23.26
N GLU A 140 -38.78 26.27 -23.26
CA GLU A 140 -38.77 24.83 -23.52
C GLU A 140 -38.10 24.51 -24.88
N THR A 141 -37.43 23.37 -24.99
CA THR A 141 -37.77 22.25 -25.92
C THR A 141 -36.73 21.12 -25.81
N SER A 142 -37.25 19.89 -25.79
CA SER A 142 -36.67 18.57 -26.10
C SER A 142 -35.39 18.52 -26.95
N ASN A 143 -34.47 17.60 -26.63
CA ASN A 143 -33.76 16.78 -27.65
C ASN A 143 -33.12 15.52 -27.05
N LYS A 144 -33.72 14.37 -27.39
CA LYS A 144 -33.05 13.08 -27.55
C LYS A 144 -32.12 13.19 -28.76
N GLU A 145 -30.90 12.67 -28.64
CA GLU A 145 -30.04 12.11 -29.72
C GLU A 145 -28.55 12.33 -29.37
N ILE A 146 -27.95 11.43 -28.58
CA ILE A 146 -26.48 11.26 -28.52
C ILE A 146 -26.09 9.76 -28.54
N THR A 147 -27.04 8.82 -28.71
CA THR A 147 -26.73 7.38 -28.60
C THR A 147 -26.20 6.71 -29.86
N ASN A 148 -25.98 7.43 -30.97
CA ASN A 148 -25.65 6.80 -32.25
C ASN A 148 -24.20 7.00 -32.74
N GLU A 149 -23.31 7.61 -31.96
CA GLU A 149 -21.92 7.87 -32.39
C GLU A 149 -20.87 6.92 -31.79
N LEU A 150 -21.21 6.09 -30.79
CA LEU A 150 -20.26 5.16 -30.17
C LEU A 150 -20.15 3.79 -30.89
N ASP A 151 -21.16 3.37 -31.65
CA ASP A 151 -21.15 2.06 -32.35
C ASP A 151 -20.31 2.07 -33.64
N SER A 152 -19.88 3.24 -34.14
CA SER A 152 -19.16 3.35 -35.42
C SER A 152 -17.64 3.34 -35.30
N LEU A 153 -17.09 3.27 -34.09
CA LEU A 153 -15.65 3.38 -33.81
C LEU A 153 -14.99 2.06 -33.35
N GLU A 154 -15.76 0.97 -33.22
CA GLU A 154 -15.26 -0.36 -32.82
C GLU A 154 -14.81 -1.24 -34.01
N ASP A 155 -15.14 -0.87 -35.24
CA ASP A 155 -14.91 -1.71 -36.43
C ASP A 155 -13.56 -1.52 -37.14
N ASP A 156 -12.67 -0.61 -36.67
CA ASP A 156 -11.47 -0.20 -37.41
C ASP A 156 -10.12 -0.44 -36.69
N ILE A 157 -10.03 -1.41 -35.78
CA ILE A 157 -8.76 -1.80 -35.14
C ILE A 157 -8.19 -3.08 -35.80
N PRO A 158 -7.15 -2.99 -36.66
CA PRO A 158 -6.46 -4.17 -37.17
C PRO A 158 -5.49 -4.75 -36.12
N PHE A 159 -5.40 -6.09 -36.10
CA PHE A 159 -4.54 -6.93 -35.24
C PHE A 159 -3.04 -6.69 -35.43
#